data_AF-A0A3S1XY62-F1
#
_entry.id   AF-A0A3S1XY62-F1
#
_cell.length_a   1.000
_cell.length_b   1.000
_cell.length_c   1.000
_cell.angle_alpha   90.00
_cell.angle_beta   90.00
_cell.angle_gamma   90.00
#
_symmetry.space_group_name_H-M   'P 1'
#
loop_
_entity.id
_entity.type
_entity.pdbx_description
1 polymer ?
#
loop_
_entity_poly.entity_id
_entity_poly.type
_entity_poly.pdbx_seq_one_letter_code
_entity_poly.pdbx_strand_id
1 'polypeptide(L)'
;MSLADVKYLPETPAHDPEIEAINDEAFGPGRFVLAAYKIREAGGHERSLSFVAVDGDIVVASVRMTRIAAGAGRALMLGPLAVRPGFKNLGIGRRLVAIALE
;
A
#
# COMPACT_ATOMS: atom_id res chain seq x y z
N MET A 1 -4.39 21.50 0.51
CA MET A 1 -5.29 20.34 0.40
C MET A 1 -5.85 20.04 1.77
N SER A 2 -7.17 19.92 1.88
CA SER A 2 -7.81 19.50 3.13
C SER A 2 -7.78 17.98 3.21
N LEU A 3 -7.53 17.42 4.39
CA LEU A 3 -7.69 15.98 4.64
C LEU A 3 -9.13 15.49 4.48
N ALA A 4 -10.10 16.40 4.44
CA ALA A 4 -11.53 16.08 4.34
C ALA A 4 -11.93 15.42 3.01
N ASP A 5 -11.12 15.58 1.97
CA ASP A 5 -11.47 15.13 0.61
C ASP A 5 -10.94 13.71 0.30
N VAL A 6 -10.05 13.17 1.15
CA VAL A 6 -9.46 11.85 0.95
C VAL A 6 -10.37 10.74 1.48
N LYS A 7 -10.81 9.86 0.58
CA LYS A 7 -11.59 8.66 0.88
C LYS A 7 -10.68 7.45 1.04
N TYR A 8 -11.05 6.53 1.92
CA TYR A 8 -10.32 5.27 2.13
C TYR A 8 -11.26 4.11 1.80
N LEU A 9 -10.81 3.19 0.97
CA LEU A 9 -11.62 2.06 0.51
C LEU A 9 -10.78 0.81 0.26
N PRO A 10 -11.39 -0.39 0.26
CA PRO A 10 -10.72 -1.61 -0.15
C PRO A 10 -10.13 -1.49 -1.55
N GLU A 11 -8.96 -2.09 -1.74
CA GLU A 11 -8.33 -2.16 -3.05
C GLU A 11 -9.14 -3.07 -4.01
N THR A 12 -9.25 -2.66 -5.28
CA THR A 12 -9.78 -3.49 -6.37
C THR A 12 -8.71 -3.64 -7.46
N PRO A 13 -8.83 -4.64 -8.36
CA PRO A 13 -7.90 -4.79 -9.49
C PRO A 13 -7.80 -3.55 -10.39
N ALA A 14 -8.85 -2.70 -10.43
CA ALA A 14 -8.82 -1.46 -11.20
C ALA A 14 -7.76 -0.46 -10.68
N HIS A 15 -7.34 -0.58 -9.41
CA HIS A 15 -6.32 0.29 -8.82
C HIS A 15 -4.88 -0.17 -9.10
N ASP A 16 -4.68 -1.39 -9.61
CA ASP A 16 -3.33 -1.97 -9.81
C ASP A 16 -2.37 -1.04 -10.58
N PRO A 17 -2.78 -0.39 -11.70
CA PRO A 17 -1.89 0.51 -12.45
C PRO A 17 -1.46 1.74 -11.64
N GLU A 18 -2.38 2.35 -10.89
CA GLU A 18 -2.06 3.54 -10.10
C GLU A 18 -1.20 3.18 -8.88
N ILE A 19 -1.45 2.02 -8.26
CA ILE A 19 -0.62 1.52 -7.16
C ILE A 19 0.81 1.27 -7.63
N GLU A 20 1.00 0.68 -8.80
CA GLU A 20 2.33 0.46 -9.35
C GLU A 20 3.05 1.79 -9.63
N ALA A 21 2.34 2.78 -10.20
CA ALA A 21 2.90 4.12 -10.41
C ALA A 21 3.34 4.80 -9.11
N ILE A 22 2.55 4.66 -8.03
CA ILE A 22 2.92 5.21 -6.71
C ILE A 22 4.11 4.47 -6.11
N ASN A 23 4.19 3.15 -6.27
CA ASN A 23 5.33 2.36 -5.80
C ASN A 23 6.61 2.70 -6.57
N ASP A 24 6.50 2.95 -7.88
CA ASP A 24 7.62 3.41 -8.69
C ASP A 24 8.12 4.78 -8.25
N GLU A 25 7.21 5.74 -8.06
CA GLU A 25 7.53 7.07 -7.55
C GLU A 25 8.14 7.05 -6.14
N ALA A 26 7.64 6.17 -5.26
CA ALA A 26 8.05 6.12 -3.86
C ALA A 26 9.37 5.37 -3.63
N PHE A 27 9.63 4.31 -4.39
CA PHE A 27 10.76 3.39 -4.13
C PHE A 27 11.75 3.27 -5.29
N GLY A 28 11.38 3.73 -6.48
CA GLY A 28 12.23 3.68 -7.68
C GLY A 28 12.58 2.25 -8.13
N PRO A 29 13.41 2.11 -9.18
CA PRO A 29 13.77 0.80 -9.74
C PRO A 29 14.62 -0.04 -8.77
N GLY A 30 15.25 0.57 -7.77
CA GLY A 30 15.97 -0.15 -6.71
C GLY A 30 15.07 -1.07 -5.87
N ARG A 31 13.74 -0.90 -5.91
CA ARG A 31 12.82 -1.74 -5.14
C ARG A 31 12.92 -3.22 -5.47
N PHE A 32 13.20 -3.56 -6.73
CA PHE A 32 13.23 -4.95 -7.21
C PHE A 32 14.38 -5.79 -6.63
N VAL A 33 15.44 -5.15 -6.12
CA VAL A 33 16.55 -5.86 -5.45
C VAL A 33 16.28 -6.09 -3.96
N LEU A 34 15.26 -5.44 -3.38
CA LEU A 34 14.94 -5.57 -1.96
C LEU A 34 14.29 -6.92 -1.66
N ALA A 35 14.72 -7.58 -0.59
CA ALA A 35 14.13 -8.85 -0.14
C ALA A 35 12.62 -8.75 0.06
N ALA A 36 12.14 -7.62 0.60
CA ALA A 36 10.70 -7.38 0.79
C ALA A 36 9.93 -7.40 -0.53
N TYR A 37 10.51 -6.90 -1.64
CA TYR A 37 9.87 -6.96 -2.95
C TYR A 37 9.77 -8.41 -3.45
N LYS A 38 10.83 -9.19 -3.30
CA LYS A 38 10.81 -10.63 -3.67
C LYS A 38 9.76 -11.43 -2.91
N ILE A 39 9.59 -11.14 -1.63
CA ILE A 39 8.54 -11.78 -0.80
C ILE A 39 7.15 -11.44 -1.34
N ARG A 40 6.90 -10.18 -1.70
CA ARG A 40 5.61 -9.70 -2.22
C ARG A 40 5.29 -10.30 -3.58
N GLU A 41 6.28 -10.36 -4.47
CA GLU A 41 6.13 -10.93 -5.81
C GLU A 41 5.73 -12.41 -5.75
N ALA A 42 6.38 -13.19 -4.87
CA ALA A 42 6.10 -14.62 -4.73
C ALA A 42 4.79 -14.91 -3.97
N GLY A 43 4.47 -14.11 -2.95
CA GLY A 43 3.36 -14.36 -2.03
C GLY A 43 2.04 -13.67 -2.37
N GLY A 44 2.06 -12.68 -3.27
CA GLY A 44 0.92 -11.80 -3.51
C GLY A 44 0.54 -10.99 -2.27
N HIS A 45 -0.63 -10.36 -2.29
CA HIS A 45 -1.16 -9.64 -1.13
C HIS A 45 -2.58 -10.12 -0.80
N GLU A 46 -2.96 -9.95 0.47
CA GLU A 46 -4.29 -10.22 1.00
C GLU A 46 -5.19 -9.02 0.68
N ARG A 47 -6.00 -9.14 -0.37
CA ARG A 47 -6.90 -8.07 -0.84
C ARG A 47 -7.91 -7.64 0.23
N SER A 48 -8.36 -8.56 1.08
CA SER A 48 -9.29 -8.22 2.17
C SER A 48 -8.68 -7.30 3.23
N LEU A 49 -7.35 -7.18 3.27
CA LEU A 49 -6.60 -6.35 4.22
C LEU A 49 -5.80 -5.24 3.51
N SER A 50 -6.11 -4.95 2.24
CA SER A 50 -5.38 -3.98 1.43
C SER A 50 -6.30 -2.85 0.98
N PHE A 51 -5.81 -1.62 1.08
CA PHE A 51 -6.63 -0.42 0.98
C PHE A 51 -5.93 0.65 0.16
N VAL A 52 -6.73 1.51 -0.46
CA VAL A 52 -6.27 2.71 -1.15
C VAL A 52 -6.85 3.95 -0.48
N ALA A 53 -6.10 5.06 -0.59
CA ALA A 53 -6.62 6.38 -0.33
C ALA A 53 -6.81 7.10 -1.68
N VAL A 54 -7.98 7.69 -1.88
CA VAL A 54 -8.40 8.31 -3.14
C VAL A 54 -8.78 9.76 -2.88
N ASP A 55 -8.25 10.66 -3.70
CA ASP A 55 -8.63 12.07 -3.77
C ASP A 55 -9.34 12.32 -5.11
N GLY A 56 -10.64 12.61 -5.08
CA GLY A 56 -11.49 12.59 -6.28
C GLY A 56 -11.54 11.18 -6.89
N ASP A 57 -10.95 11.02 -8.08
CA ASP A 57 -10.83 9.76 -8.81
C ASP A 57 -9.37 9.23 -8.88
N ILE A 58 -8.44 9.88 -8.16
CA ILE A 58 -7.01 9.58 -8.23
C ILE A 58 -6.59 8.82 -6.98
N VAL A 59 -5.98 7.64 -7.13
CA VAL A 59 -5.32 6.98 -6.00
C VAL A 59 -4.07 7.77 -5.61
N VAL A 60 -4.01 8.20 -4.35
CA VAL A 60 -2.93 9.02 -3.78
C VAL A 60 -2.06 8.26 -2.79
N ALA A 61 -2.55 7.13 -2.28
CA ALA A 61 -1.79 6.23 -1.43
C ALA A 61 -2.35 4.82 -1.45
N SER A 62 -1.54 3.84 -1.08
CA SER A 62 -1.97 2.45 -0.89
C SER A 62 -1.23 1.77 0.24
N VAL A 63 -1.88 0.76 0.83
CA VAL A 63 -1.27 -0.22 1.71
C VAL A 63 -1.69 -1.61 1.25
N ARG A 64 -0.71 -2.51 1.13
CA ARG A 64 -0.95 -3.94 0.89
C ARG A 64 -0.44 -4.77 2.06
N MET A 65 -1.12 -5.87 2.37
CA MET A 65 -0.70 -6.81 3.43
C MET A 65 -0.32 -8.14 2.80
N THR A 66 0.93 -8.58 2.92
CA THR A 66 1.42 -9.82 2.32
C THR A 66 1.43 -10.95 3.35
N ARG A 67 0.82 -12.10 3.07
CA ARG A 67 0.95 -13.28 3.96
C ARG A 67 2.36 -13.84 3.86
N ILE A 68 3.00 -14.05 5.01
CA ILE A 68 4.36 -14.57 5.08
C ILE A 68 4.47 -15.73 6.08
N ALA A 69 5.49 -16.56 5.89
CA ALA A 69 6.01 -17.44 6.92
C ALA A 69 7.18 -16.75 7.63
N ALA A 70 7.20 -16.80 8.96
CA ALA A 70 8.27 -16.23 9.77
C ALA A 70 8.71 -17.27 10.81
N GLY A 71 9.84 -17.93 10.55
CA GLY A 71 10.25 -19.11 11.31
C GLY A 71 9.19 -20.21 11.24
N ALA A 72 8.75 -20.71 12.40
CA ALA A 72 7.67 -21.70 12.50
C ALA A 72 6.25 -21.10 12.37
N GLY A 73 6.12 -19.77 12.33
CA GLY A 73 4.84 -19.06 12.37
C GLY A 73 4.31 -18.60 11.00
N ARG A 74 3.08 -18.08 11.04
CA ARG A 74 2.44 -17.32 9.96
C ARG A 74 2.22 -15.89 10.42
N ALA A 75 2.45 -14.93 9.53
CA ALA A 75 2.26 -13.51 9.82
C ALA A 75 1.78 -12.75 8.57
N LEU A 76 1.44 -11.47 8.77
CA LEU A 76 1.22 -10.52 7.71
C LEU A 76 2.36 -9.51 7.70
N MET A 77 3.00 -9.35 6.54
CA MET A 77 4.00 -8.31 6.30
C MET A 77 3.30 -7.06 5.79
N LEU A 78 3.53 -5.95 6.49
CA LEU A 78 3.09 -4.64 6.06
C LEU A 78 3.79 -4.24 4.75
N GLY A 79 2.98 -3.88 3.78
CA GLY A 79 3.37 -3.12 2.61
C GLY A 79 3.45 -3.90 1.28
N PRO A 80 3.64 -3.15 0.18
CA PRO A 80 4.13 -1.77 0.20
C PRO A 80 3.11 -0.77 0.76
N LEU A 81 3.62 0.17 1.56
CA LEU A 81 2.88 1.33 2.04
C LEU A 81 3.49 2.55 1.34
N ALA A 82 2.73 3.18 0.46
CA ALA A 82 3.23 4.27 -0.36
C ALA A 82 2.22 5.41 -0.43
N VAL A 83 2.73 6.64 -0.39
CA VAL A 83 1.93 7.88 -0.46
C VAL A 83 2.63 8.80 -1.45
N ARG A 84 1.87 9.35 -2.41
CA ARG A 84 2.38 10.32 -3.39
C ARG A 84 3.04 11.52 -2.68
N PRO A 85 4.14 12.09 -3.21
CA PRO A 85 4.89 13.18 -2.58
C PRO A 85 4.03 14.38 -2.16
N GLY A 86 3.08 14.82 -2.99
CA GLY A 86 2.17 15.93 -2.70
C GLY A 86 1.21 15.68 -1.52
N PHE A 87 1.09 14.44 -1.06
CA PHE A 87 0.19 13.98 -0.01
C PHE A 87 0.96 13.49 1.24
N LYS A 88 2.29 13.60 1.25
CA LYS A 88 3.12 13.23 2.41
C LYS A 88 2.87 14.17 3.59
N ASN A 89 3.16 13.67 4.80
CA ASN A 89 2.99 14.39 6.08
C ASN A 89 1.56 14.82 6.45
N LEU A 90 0.54 14.34 5.71
CA LEU A 90 -0.87 14.56 6.04
C LEU A 90 -1.47 13.46 6.94
N GLY A 91 -0.72 12.40 7.23
CA GLY A 91 -1.20 11.28 8.07
C GLY A 91 -1.97 10.19 7.34
N ILE A 92 -2.12 10.29 6.01
CA ILE A 92 -2.80 9.30 5.16
C ILE A 92 -2.23 7.88 5.35
N GLY A 93 -0.91 7.73 5.31
CA GLY A 93 -0.27 6.42 5.49
C GLY A 93 -0.58 5.80 6.86
N ARG A 94 -0.60 6.60 7.93
CA ARG A 94 -0.98 6.14 9.26
C ARG A 94 -2.43 5.67 9.30
N ARG A 95 -3.34 6.40 8.64
CA ARG A 95 -4.76 6.05 8.56
C ARG A 95 -4.96 4.74 7.79
N LEU A 96 -4.24 4.54 6.69
CA LEU A 96 -4.26 3.28 5.93
C LEU A 96 -3.82 2.09 6.79
N VAL A 97 -2.73 2.21 7.55
CA VAL A 97 -2.28 1.14 8.45
C VAL A 97 -3.33 0.87 9.54
N ALA A 98 -3.92 1.91 10.13
CA ALA A 98 -4.96 1.74 11.14
C ALA A 98 -6.15 0.92 10.59
N ILE A 99 -6.64 1.27 9.40
CA ILE A 99 -7.74 0.54 8.73
C ILE A 99 -7.35 -0.92 8.45
N ALA A 100 -6.11 -1.20 8.06
CA ALA A 100 -5.66 -2.57 7.78
C ALA A 100 -5.47 -3.46 9.02
N LEU A 101 -5.53 -2.88 10.22
CA LEU A 101 -5.36 -3.57 11.51
C LEU A 101 -6.67 -3.70 12.31
N GLU A 102 -7.76 -3.08 11.84
CA GLU A 102 -9.12 -3.23 12.38
C GLU A 102 -9.77 -4.53 11.87
#